data_AF-A0A509L556-F1
#
_entry.id   AF-A0A509L556-F1
#
_cell.length_a   1.000
_cell.length_b   1.000
_cell.length_c   1.000
_cell.angle_alpha   90.00
_cell.angle_beta   90.00
_cell.angle_gamma   90.00
#
_symmetry.space_group_name_H-M   'P 1'
#
loop_
_entity.id
_entity.type
_entity.pdbx_description
1 polymer ?
#
loop_
_entity_poly.entity_id
_entity_poly.type
_entity_poly.pdbx_seq_one_letter_code
_entity_poly.pdbx_strand_id
1 'polypeptide(L)'
;MVKKFTIAAIAMAFLTVSIGVSMAGEKGNARKGKYLFRKNCRTCHLEGGSAKELSPVSKTQAEWQKVFDNIDQLACKDEWAKLSEKDNLDIYAHLYGHAFDSPSPAKCK
;
A
#
# COMPACT_ATOMS: atom_id res chain seq x y z
N MET A 1 50.04 -7.62 17.39
CA MET A 1 48.63 -8.02 17.62
C MET A 1 47.62 -6.95 17.21
N VAL A 2 47.93 -5.66 17.36
CA VAL A 2 47.04 -4.52 17.02
C VAL A 2 46.54 -4.54 15.57
N LYS A 3 47.41 -4.77 14.57
CA LYS A 3 47.03 -4.84 13.14
C LYS A 3 45.96 -5.91 12.81
N LYS A 4 45.99 -7.05 13.49
CA LYS A 4 45.01 -8.14 13.28
C LYS A 4 43.64 -7.77 13.88
N PHE A 5 43.65 -7.05 15.00
CA PHE A 5 42.46 -6.47 15.62
C PHE A 5 41.85 -5.35 14.77
N THR A 6 42.68 -4.49 14.14
CA THR A 6 42.20 -3.43 13.26
C THR A 6 41.55 -3.99 11.98
N ILE A 7 42.16 -5.01 11.37
CA ILE A 7 41.60 -5.69 10.18
C ILE A 7 40.28 -6.41 10.53
N ALA A 8 40.23 -7.08 11.69
CA ALA A 8 39.02 -7.73 12.17
C ALA A 8 37.89 -6.73 12.47
N ALA A 9 38.21 -5.58 13.07
CA ALA A 9 37.24 -4.51 13.34
C ALA A 9 36.70 -3.86 12.06
N ILE A 10 37.54 -3.65 11.04
CA ILE A 10 37.13 -3.11 9.74
C ILE A 10 36.27 -4.12 8.97
N ALA A 11 36.63 -5.42 9.01
CA ALA A 11 35.82 -6.47 8.38
C ALA A 11 34.45 -6.64 9.06
N MET A 12 34.39 -6.52 10.39
CA MET A 12 33.13 -6.57 11.14
C MET A 12 32.24 -5.35 10.85
N ALA A 13 32.82 -4.16 10.71
CA ALA A 13 32.09 -2.95 10.35
C ALA A 13 31.50 -3.01 8.92
N PHE A 14 32.19 -3.67 7.97
CA PHE A 14 31.66 -3.89 6.62
C PHE A 14 30.50 -4.91 6.58
N LEU A 15 30.49 -5.90 7.48
CA LEU A 15 29.40 -6.89 7.58
C LEU A 15 28.10 -6.31 8.16
N THR A 16 28.16 -5.21 8.91
CA THR A 16 26.96 -4.58 9.50
C THR A 16 26.21 -3.63 8.56
N VAL A 17 26.80 -3.24 7.42
CA VAL A 17 26.18 -2.29 6.47
C VAL A 17 25.16 -2.97 5.54
N SER A 18 25.22 -4.30 5.38
CA SER A 18 24.36 -5.06 4.45
C SER A 18 22.97 -5.44 5.01
N ILE A 19 22.67 -5.14 6.28
CA ILE A 19 21.39 -5.53 6.91
C ILE A 19 20.30 -4.43 6.78
N GLY A 20 20.65 -3.25 6.24
CA GLY A 20 19.76 -2.08 6.27
C GLY A 20 18.66 -1.97 5.19
N VAL A 21 18.53 -2.89 4.23
CA VAL A 21 17.69 -2.65 3.02
C VAL A 21 16.38 -3.46 2.98
N SER A 22 16.11 -4.35 3.93
CA SER A 22 14.97 -5.28 3.85
C SER A 22 13.66 -4.81 4.50
N MET A 23 13.56 -3.57 5.00
CA MET A 23 12.35 -3.05 5.67
C MET A 23 11.58 -2.00 4.87
N ALA A 24 11.72 -1.99 3.54
CA ALA A 24 10.78 -1.29 2.67
C ALA A 24 9.88 -2.35 2.03
N GLY A 25 8.87 -2.82 2.78
CA GLY A 25 7.80 -3.67 2.21
C GLY A 25 7.32 -3.06 0.90
N GLU A 26 7.12 -3.89 -0.12
CA GLU A 26 6.85 -3.45 -1.50
C GLU A 26 5.88 -2.27 -1.52
N LYS A 27 6.41 -1.06 -1.74
CA LYS A 27 5.57 0.13 -1.89
C LYS A 27 4.76 -0.09 -3.16
N GLY A 28 3.47 -0.35 -3.01
CA GLY A 28 2.56 -0.50 -4.14
C GLY A 28 2.65 0.69 -5.11
N ASN A 29 2.43 0.44 -6.39
CA ASN A 29 2.46 1.44 -7.43
C ASN A 29 1.12 2.21 -7.43
N ALA A 30 1.07 3.34 -6.72
CA ALA A 30 -0.13 4.17 -6.62
C ALA A 30 -0.71 4.63 -7.97
N ARG A 31 0.12 4.79 -9.02
CA ARG A 31 -0.35 5.15 -10.36
C ARG A 31 -1.14 4.01 -11.00
N LYS A 32 -0.63 2.78 -10.89
CA LYS A 32 -1.34 1.56 -11.32
C LYS A 32 -2.57 1.32 -10.44
N GLY A 33 -2.43 1.53 -9.13
CA GLY A 33 -3.52 1.47 -8.16
C GLY A 33 -4.71 2.35 -8.50
N LYS A 34 -4.47 3.60 -8.91
CA LYS A 34 -5.53 4.51 -9.37
C LYS A 34 -6.33 3.92 -10.54
N TYR A 35 -5.63 3.32 -11.51
CA TYR A 35 -6.28 2.68 -12.65
C TYR A 35 -7.10 1.46 -12.21
N LEU A 36 -6.52 0.58 -11.40
CA LEU A 36 -7.20 -0.62 -10.88
C LEU A 36 -8.41 -0.28 -10.02
N PHE A 37 -8.31 0.72 -9.15
CA PHE A 37 -9.43 1.22 -8.35
C PHE A 37 -10.60 1.69 -9.23
N ARG A 38 -10.30 2.44 -10.30
CA ARG A 38 -11.32 2.88 -11.25
C ARG A 38 -11.93 1.72 -12.05
N LYS A 39 -11.10 0.74 -12.43
CA LYS A 39 -11.52 -0.40 -13.25
C LYS A 39 -12.36 -1.42 -12.47
N ASN A 40 -12.05 -1.64 -11.20
CA ASN A 40 -12.61 -2.74 -10.43
C ASN A 40 -13.56 -2.28 -9.32
N CYS A 41 -13.26 -1.18 -8.63
CA CYS A 41 -14.04 -0.75 -7.46
C CYS A 41 -15.12 0.27 -7.84
N ARG A 42 -14.78 1.24 -8.70
CA ARG A 42 -15.69 2.30 -9.17
C ARG A 42 -16.74 1.82 -10.17
N THR A 43 -16.78 0.54 -10.53
CA THR A 43 -17.88 -0.07 -11.29
C THR A 43 -19.15 -0.21 -10.48
N CYS A 44 -19.03 -0.40 -9.16
CA CYS A 44 -20.16 -0.44 -8.23
C CYS A 44 -20.19 0.80 -7.33
N HIS A 45 -19.03 1.33 -6.95
CA HIS A 45 -18.89 2.46 -6.02
C HIS A 45 -18.83 3.85 -6.70
N LEU A 46 -19.37 3.98 -7.91
CA LEU A 46 -19.57 5.29 -8.54
C LEU A 46 -20.73 6.06 -7.89
N GLU A 47 -20.83 7.36 -8.19
CA GLU A 47 -21.98 8.18 -7.84
C GLU A 47 -23.26 7.59 -8.45
N GLY A 48 -24.27 7.32 -7.60
CA GLY A 48 -25.51 6.65 -8.02
C GLY A 48 -25.35 5.16 -8.38
N GLY A 49 -24.21 4.55 -8.08
CA GLY A 49 -23.93 3.13 -8.33
C GLY A 49 -24.71 2.18 -7.43
N SER A 50 -24.52 0.88 -7.66
CA SER A 50 -25.16 -0.19 -6.88
C SER A 50 -24.61 -0.33 -5.45
N ALA A 51 -23.45 0.26 -5.16
CA ALA A 51 -22.85 0.30 -3.84
C ALA A 51 -22.61 1.75 -3.40
N LYS A 52 -22.43 1.95 -2.08
CA LYS A 52 -22.15 3.27 -1.50
C LYS A 52 -20.95 3.92 -2.20
N GLU A 53 -21.09 5.16 -2.66
CA GLU A 53 -20.01 5.88 -3.34
C GLU A 53 -18.69 5.81 -2.55
N LEU A 54 -17.60 5.49 -3.24
CA LEU A 54 -16.28 5.31 -2.66
C LEU A 54 -15.24 6.12 -3.44
N SER A 55 -14.45 6.87 -2.70
CA SER A 55 -13.31 7.65 -3.17
C SER A 55 -12.17 7.52 -2.16
N PRO A 56 -10.92 7.88 -2.51
CA PRO A 56 -9.82 7.85 -1.55
C PRO A 56 -10.13 8.64 -0.27
N VAL A 57 -10.80 9.78 -0.38
CA VAL A 57 -11.17 10.64 0.76
C VAL A 57 -12.38 10.15 1.56
N SER A 58 -12.99 9.02 1.18
CA SER A 58 -14.10 8.42 1.93
C SER A 58 -13.67 7.81 3.27
N LYS A 59 -12.36 7.65 3.50
CA LYS A 59 -11.77 7.07 4.72
C LYS A 59 -10.42 7.73 5.03
N THR A 60 -10.00 7.64 6.28
CA THR A 60 -8.65 7.95 6.75
C THR A 60 -7.65 6.86 6.36
N GLN A 61 -6.35 7.16 6.47
CA GLN A 61 -5.26 6.21 6.25
C GLN A 61 -5.40 4.96 7.13
N ALA A 62 -5.72 5.14 8.41
CA ALA A 62 -5.90 4.05 9.36
C ALA A 62 -7.13 3.18 9.03
N GLU A 63 -8.21 3.80 8.57
CA GLU A 63 -9.40 3.05 8.13
C GLU A 63 -9.15 2.30 6.82
N TRP A 64 -8.39 2.87 5.88
CA TRP A 64 -7.98 2.15 4.68
C TRP A 64 -7.10 0.95 5.02
N GLN A 65 -6.14 1.11 5.92
CA GLN A 65 -5.33 -0.02 6.37
C GLN A 65 -6.20 -1.15 6.92
N LYS A 66 -7.14 -0.85 7.82
CA LYS A 66 -8.08 -1.85 8.35
C LYS A 66 -8.91 -2.54 7.26
N VAL A 67 -9.34 -1.80 6.24
CA VAL A 67 -10.06 -2.39 5.10
C VAL A 67 -9.17 -3.38 4.37
N PHE A 68 -7.92 -3.03 4.11
CA PHE A 68 -6.98 -3.88 3.37
C PHE A 68 -6.48 -5.08 4.17
N ASP A 69 -6.42 -4.95 5.50
CA ASP A 69 -6.13 -6.06 6.41
C ASP A 69 -7.28 -7.09 6.48
N ASN A 70 -8.50 -6.73 6.02
CA ASN A 70 -9.72 -7.54 6.13
C ASN A 70 -10.52 -7.60 4.81
N ILE A 71 -9.83 -7.57 3.65
CA ILE A 71 -10.50 -7.58 2.32
C ILE A 71 -11.38 -8.83 2.10
N ASP A 72 -11.00 -9.94 2.72
CA ASP A 72 -11.69 -11.22 2.68
C ASP A 72 -13.02 -11.22 3.45
N GLN A 73 -13.21 -10.25 4.35
CA GLN A 73 -14.45 -10.06 5.12
C GLN A 73 -15.41 -9.07 4.46
N LEU A 74 -15.00 -8.40 3.37
CA LEU A 74 -15.85 -7.46 2.67
C LEU A 74 -16.98 -8.19 1.93
N ALA A 75 -18.14 -7.52 1.78
CA ALA A 75 -19.26 -8.04 1.01
C ALA A 75 -18.89 -8.34 -0.45
N CYS A 76 -17.89 -7.63 -1.00
CA CYS A 76 -17.37 -7.82 -2.35
C CYS A 76 -16.06 -8.63 -2.40
N LYS A 77 -15.77 -9.47 -1.40
CA LYS A 77 -14.54 -10.30 -1.33
C LYS A 77 -14.23 -11.07 -2.60
N ASP A 78 -15.25 -11.54 -3.33
CA ASP A 78 -15.07 -12.29 -4.57
C ASP A 78 -14.50 -11.42 -5.70
N GLU A 79 -14.73 -10.11 -5.68
CA GLU A 79 -14.09 -9.17 -6.61
C GLU A 79 -12.62 -8.95 -6.27
N TRP A 80 -12.28 -8.94 -4.97
CA TRP A 80 -10.89 -8.84 -4.50
C TRP A 80 -10.09 -10.12 -4.77
N ALA A 81 -10.72 -11.29 -4.71
CA ALA A 81 -10.09 -12.57 -5.01
C ALA A 81 -9.69 -12.73 -6.49
N LYS A 82 -10.25 -11.93 -7.39
CA LYS A 82 -9.86 -11.89 -8.82
C LYS A 82 -8.58 -11.10 -9.06
N LEU A 83 -8.13 -10.32 -8.09
CA LEU A 83 -6.94 -9.47 -8.18
C LEU A 83 -5.74 -10.18 -7.58
N SER A 84 -4.57 -9.96 -8.17
CA SER A 84 -3.33 -10.43 -7.56
C SER A 84 -3.05 -9.66 -6.25
N GLU A 85 -2.29 -10.26 -5.34
CA GLU A 85 -1.83 -9.58 -4.12
C GLU A 85 -1.13 -8.24 -4.45
N LYS A 86 -0.34 -8.22 -5.53
CA LYS A 86 0.31 -7.00 -6.00
C LYS A 86 -0.68 -5.95 -6.51
N ASP A 87 -1.76 -6.35 -7.18
CA ASP A 87 -2.81 -5.42 -7.58
C ASP A 87 -3.54 -4.84 -6.36
N ASN A 88 -3.78 -5.66 -5.34
CA ASN A 88 -4.35 -5.19 -4.07
C ASN A 88 -3.41 -4.19 -3.38
N LEU A 89 -2.11 -4.47 -3.33
CA LEU A 89 -1.10 -3.52 -2.81
C LEU A 89 -1.02 -2.23 -3.62
N ASP A 90 -1.13 -2.30 -4.94
CA ASP A 90 -1.15 -1.13 -5.81
C ASP A 90 -2.38 -0.25 -5.50
N ILE A 91 -3.57 -0.85 -5.39
CA ILE A 91 -4.81 -0.15 -5.02
C ILE A 91 -4.67 0.47 -3.63
N TYR A 92 -4.15 -0.28 -2.65
CA TYR A 92 -3.90 0.22 -1.30
C TYR A 92 -3.02 1.47 -1.32
N ALA A 93 -1.91 1.43 -2.05
CA ALA A 93 -1.00 2.57 -2.15
C ALA A 93 -1.69 3.83 -2.70
N HIS A 94 -2.65 3.67 -3.63
CA HIS A 94 -3.45 4.78 -4.11
C HIS A 94 -4.44 5.30 -3.04
N LEU A 95 -5.21 4.40 -2.42
CA LEU A 95 -6.25 4.80 -1.47
C LEU A 95 -5.67 5.37 -0.18
N TYR A 96 -4.61 4.74 0.36
CA TYR A 96 -3.87 5.23 1.52
C TYR A 96 -3.11 6.54 1.22
N GLY A 97 -2.45 6.62 0.06
CA GLY A 97 -1.67 7.80 -0.33
C GLY A 97 -2.52 9.06 -0.52
N HIS A 98 -3.79 8.88 -0.87
CA HIS A 98 -4.75 9.95 -1.14
C HIS A 98 -5.96 9.97 -0.20
N ALA A 99 -5.81 9.33 0.97
CA ALA A 99 -6.83 9.27 2.01
C ALA A 99 -7.25 10.66 2.51
N PHE A 100 -8.35 10.73 3.28
CA PHE A 100 -8.90 11.98 3.81
C PHE A 100 -7.87 12.83 4.57
N ASP A 101 -7.07 12.17 5.40
CA ASP A 101 -6.05 12.72 6.29
C ASP A 101 -4.63 12.62 5.71
N SER A 102 -4.48 12.22 4.45
CA SER A 102 -3.15 12.17 3.82
C SER A 102 -2.61 13.57 3.52
N PRO A 103 -1.30 13.73 3.27
CA PRO A 103 -0.74 15.00 2.82
C PRO A 103 -1.23 15.44 1.42
N SER A 104 -1.80 14.51 0.63
CA SER A 104 -2.34 14.80 -0.70
C SER A 104 -3.70 14.14 -0.95
N PRO A 105 -4.76 14.54 -0.20
CA PRO A 105 -6.07 13.93 -0.31
C PRO A 105 -6.68 14.16 -1.70
N ALA A 106 -7.31 13.14 -2.29
CA ALA A 106 -7.95 13.26 -3.59
C ALA A 106 -9.35 13.93 -3.50
N LYS A 107 -9.37 15.23 -3.14
CA LYS A 107 -10.61 16.02 -2.98
C LYS A 107 -11.26 16.40 -4.32
N CYS A 108 -10.51 16.39 -5.41
CA CYS A 108 -11.03 16.68 -6.75
C CYS A 108 -11.74 15.43 -7.31
N LYS A 109 -13.02 15.60 -7.68
CA LYS A 109 -13.86 14.55 -8.28
C LYS A 109 -13.47 14.26 -9.73
#